data_AF-A0A1B0BA24-F1
#
_entry.id   AF-A0A1B0BA24-F1
#
_cell.length_a   1.000
_cell.length_b   1.000
_cell.length_c   1.000
_cell.angle_alpha   90.00
_cell.angle_beta   90.00
_cell.angle_gamma   90.00
#
_symmetry.space_group_name_H-M   'P 1'
#
loop_
_entity.id
_entity.type
_entity.pdbx_description
1 polymer ?
#
loop_
_entity_poly.entity_id
_entity_poly.type
_entity_poly.pdbx_seq_one_letter_code
_entity_poly.pdbx_strand_id
1 'polypeptide(L)'
;MSTDQEVGSVRDSVYCAAAVWSLYQTYRRINDDRGKSCQLGQSTVKCMRGILQCWIKQACRVELFKQRQSNQHALHSKFHFHTGEEIYPDDFHNHLQIDVVSLYIIFLVQIITSGLQIIYTRGTTKS
;
A
#
# COMPACT_ATOMS: atom_id res chain seq x y z
N MET A 1 9.69 26.66 -7.49
CA MET A 1 10.12 25.33 -7.94
C MET A 1 9.07 24.35 -7.47
N SER A 2 8.51 23.54 -8.38
CA SER A 2 7.32 22.72 -8.12
C SER A 2 7.65 21.56 -7.18
N THR A 3 7.28 21.68 -5.90
CA THR A 3 7.38 20.59 -4.91
C THR A 3 6.29 19.52 -5.08
N ASP A 4 5.44 19.64 -6.11
CA ASP A 4 4.37 18.68 -6.40
C ASP A 4 4.86 17.35 -7.00
N GLN A 5 6.14 17.23 -7.36
CA GLN A 5 6.66 16.06 -8.07
C GLN A 5 7.14 14.91 -7.14
N GLU A 6 7.19 15.14 -5.82
CA GLU A 6 7.77 14.17 -4.86
C GLU A 6 6.75 13.62 -3.84
N VAL A 7 5.47 14.00 -3.96
CA VAL A 7 4.39 13.57 -3.04
C VAL A 7 3.55 12.43 -3.63
N GLY A 8 3.60 11.27 -2.97
CA GLY A 8 2.77 10.11 -3.29
C GLY A 8 1.51 10.02 -2.44
N SER A 9 0.43 9.55 -3.05
CA SER A 9 -0.85 9.28 -2.41
C SER A 9 -1.05 7.76 -2.27
N VAL A 10 -1.42 7.29 -1.08
CA VAL A 10 -1.71 5.87 -0.83
C VAL A 10 -2.89 5.43 -1.70
N ARG A 11 -3.95 6.24 -1.79
CA ARG A 11 -5.13 5.90 -2.59
C ARG A 11 -4.76 5.65 -4.05
N ASP A 12 -3.97 6.55 -4.64
CA ASP A 12 -3.55 6.44 -6.04
C ASP A 12 -2.64 5.23 -6.23
N SER A 13 -1.75 4.97 -5.26
CA SER A 13 -0.88 3.80 -5.26
C SER A 13 -1.68 2.48 -5.18
N VAL A 14 -2.74 2.44 -4.37
CA VAL A 14 -3.64 1.28 -4.28
C VAL A 14 -4.37 1.05 -5.60
N TYR A 15 -4.90 2.11 -6.23
CA TYR A 15 -5.58 1.98 -7.52
C TYR A 15 -4.63 1.55 -8.64
N CYS A 16 -3.41 2.09 -8.68
CA CYS A 16 -2.37 1.65 -9.59
C CYS A 16 -2.03 0.17 -9.39
N ALA A 17 -1.86 -0.27 -8.14
CA ALA A 17 -1.61 -1.67 -7.81
C ALA A 17 -2.79 -2.58 -8.24
N ALA A 18 -4.03 -2.14 -8.05
CA ALA A 18 -5.24 -2.85 -8.44
C ALA A 18 -5.39 -2.98 -9.96
N ALA A 19 -5.05 -1.94 -10.72
CA ALA A 19 -5.04 -1.98 -12.18
C ALA A 19 -4.01 -2.97 -12.71
N VAL A 20 -2.78 -2.92 -12.19
CA VAL A 20 -1.70 -3.85 -12.56
C VAL A 20 -2.05 -5.29 -12.14
N TRP A 21 -2.67 -5.45 -10.96
CA TRP A 21 -3.16 -6.76 -10.49
C TRP A 21 -4.26 -7.33 -11.40
N SER A 22 -5.16 -6.49 -11.91
CA SER A 22 -6.20 -6.93 -12.85
C SER A 22 -5.60 -7.42 -14.17
N LEU A 23 -4.56 -6.76 -14.67
CA LEU A 23 -3.78 -7.25 -15.81
C LEU A 23 -3.11 -8.57 -15.48
N TYR A 24 -2.46 -8.70 -14.32
CA TYR A 24 -1.89 -9.97 -13.85
C TYR A 24 -2.90 -11.12 -13.89
N GLN A 25 -4.10 -10.91 -13.35
CA GLN A 25 -5.18 -11.91 -13.34
C GLN A 25 -5.62 -12.29 -14.75
N THR A 26 -5.68 -11.31 -15.66
CA THR A 26 -6.07 -11.51 -17.06
C THR A 26 -5.00 -12.30 -17.82
N TYR A 27 -3.73 -11.92 -17.68
CA TYR A 27 -2.60 -12.61 -18.31
C TYR A 27 -2.46 -14.06 -17.83
N ARG A 28 -2.77 -14.33 -16.56
CA ARG A 28 -2.80 -15.70 -16.03
C ARG A 28 -3.87 -16.59 -16.67
N ARG A 29 -4.96 -16.02 -17.20
CA ARG A 29 -6.06 -16.79 -17.81
C ARG A 29 -5.80 -17.13 -19.28
N ILE A 30 -5.08 -16.27 -20.00
CA ILE A 30 -4.88 -16.42 -21.45
C ILE A 30 -3.71 -17.36 -21.82
N ASN A 31 -2.97 -17.89 -20.84
CA ASN A 31 -1.89 -18.89 -20.97
C ASN A 31 -0.72 -18.57 -21.93
N ASP A 32 -0.76 -17.45 -22.65
CA ASP A 32 0.32 -16.92 -23.50
C ASP A 32 0.75 -15.53 -23.00
N ASP A 33 1.37 -15.48 -21.82
CA ASP A 33 1.77 -14.22 -21.21
C ASP A 33 3.26 -13.91 -21.35
N ARG A 34 4.08 -14.83 -21.89
CA ARG A 34 5.55 -14.70 -22.02
C ARG A 34 6.23 -14.16 -20.75
N GLY A 35 5.73 -14.54 -19.57
CA GLY A 35 6.26 -14.09 -18.27
C GLY A 35 5.77 -12.71 -17.80
N LYS A 36 4.87 -12.05 -18.55
CA LYS A 36 4.28 -10.75 -18.16
C LYS A 36 3.48 -10.86 -16.86
N SER A 37 2.76 -11.96 -16.63
CA SER A 37 2.03 -12.14 -15.36
C SER A 37 2.99 -12.15 -14.18
N CYS A 38 4.15 -12.81 -14.28
CA CYS A 38 5.14 -12.79 -13.22
C CYS A 38 5.62 -11.35 -12.91
N GLN A 39 5.95 -10.59 -13.95
CA GLN A 39 6.39 -9.19 -13.80
C GLN A 39 5.29 -8.30 -13.19
N LEU A 40 4.06 -8.39 -13.70
CA LEU A 40 2.91 -7.63 -13.20
C LEU A 40 2.60 -7.99 -11.74
N GLY A 41 2.61 -9.28 -11.41
CA GLY A 41 2.42 -9.77 -10.04
C GLY A 41 3.49 -9.24 -9.08
N GLN A 42 4.77 -9.26 -9.47
CA GLN A 42 5.85 -8.69 -8.67
C GLN A 42 5.70 -7.17 -8.50
N SER A 43 5.27 -6.44 -9.53
CA SER A 43 5.02 -5.00 -9.46
C SER A 43 3.89 -4.67 -8.48
N THR A 44 2.77 -5.41 -8.54
CA THR A 44 1.69 -5.31 -7.55
C THR A 44 2.21 -5.57 -6.14
N VAL A 45 3.00 -6.64 -5.94
CA VAL A 45 3.56 -7.01 -4.64
C VAL A 45 4.46 -5.90 -4.08
N LYS A 46 5.37 -5.37 -4.90
CA LYS A 46 6.28 -4.28 -4.51
C LYS A 46 5.51 -3.01 -4.13
N CYS A 47 4.50 -2.63 -4.91
CA CYS A 47 3.69 -1.45 -4.62
C CYS A 47 2.91 -1.58 -3.31
N MET A 48 2.18 -2.69 -3.12
CA MET A 48 1.40 -2.93 -1.89
C MET A 48 2.29 -3.04 -0.64
N ARG A 49 3.49 -3.60 -0.76
CA ARG A 49 4.49 -3.64 0.33
C ARG A 49 5.11 -2.27 0.61
N GLY A 50 5.34 -1.46 -0.42
CA GLY A 50 5.84 -0.09 -0.26
C GLY A 50 4.89 0.77 0.56
N ILE A 51 3.58 0.68 0.29
CA ILE A 51 2.54 1.34 1.09
C ILE A 51 2.61 0.87 2.55
N LEU A 52 2.65 -0.45 2.78
CA LEU A 52 2.73 -1.01 4.13
C LEU A 52 3.99 -0.56 4.88
N GLN A 53 5.13 -0.48 4.19
CA GLN A 53 6.38 0.00 4.77
C GLN A 53 6.27 1.46 5.22
N CYS A 54 5.60 2.31 4.45
CA CYS A 54 5.34 3.70 4.85
C CYS A 54 4.48 3.76 6.12
N TRP A 55 3.44 2.93 6.23
CA TRP A 55 2.61 2.88 7.44
C TRP A 55 3.26 2.23 8.65
N ILE A 56 4.17 1.26 8.47
CA ILE A 56 4.95 0.69 9.57
C ILE A 56 5.82 1.77 10.23
N LYS A 57 6.36 2.73 9.47
CA LYS A 57 7.10 3.87 10.04
C LYS A 57 6.22 4.74 10.94
N GLN A 58 4.91 4.77 10.69
CA GLN A 58 3.92 5.52 11.46
C GLN A 58 3.24 4.68 12.56
N ALA A 59 3.76 3.48 12.87
CA ALA A 59 3.10 2.56 13.80
C ALA A 59 2.83 3.15 15.20
N CYS A 60 3.67 4.09 15.67
CA CYS A 60 3.45 4.79 16.93
C CYS A 60 2.10 5.54 16.96
N ARG A 61 1.66 6.07 15.82
CA ARG A 61 0.38 6.79 15.68
C ARG A 61 -0.80 5.84 15.77
N VAL A 62 -0.66 4.65 15.19
CA VAL A 62 -1.66 3.58 15.31
C VAL A 62 -1.87 3.19 16.77
N GLU A 63 -0.80 3.08 17.56
CA GLU A 63 -0.92 2.79 18.99
C GLU A 63 -1.66 3.89 19.76
N LEU A 64 -1.40 5.16 19.44
CA LEU A 64 -2.13 6.29 20.02
C LEU A 64 -3.60 6.33 19.55
N PHE A 65 -3.85 5.99 18.29
CA PHE A 65 -5.19 5.91 17.71
C PHE A 65 -6.05 4.86 18.40
N LYS A 66 -5.48 3.70 18.79
CA LYS A 66 -6.20 2.66 19.53
C LYS A 66 -6.76 3.17 20.86
N GLN A 67 -6.05 4.08 21.53
CA GLN A 67 -6.42 4.59 22.85
C GLN A 67 -7.42 5.74 22.76
N ARG A 68 -7.21 6.66 21.81
CA ARG A 68 -7.92 7.95 21.77
C ARG A 68 -8.89 8.10 20.61
N GLN A 69 -8.79 7.23 19.59
CA GLN A 69 -9.63 7.25 18.37
C GLN A 69 -9.77 8.66 17.75
N SER A 70 -8.70 9.46 17.80
CA SER A 70 -8.71 10.84 17.35
C SER A 70 -8.06 10.99 15.97
N ASN A 71 -8.55 11.94 15.18
CA ASN A 71 -8.07 12.20 13.82
C ASN A 71 -6.58 12.58 13.78
N GLN A 72 -6.08 13.23 14.83
CA GLN A 72 -4.68 13.62 14.97
C GLN A 72 -3.72 12.41 15.01
N HIS A 73 -4.23 11.24 15.43
CA HIS A 73 -3.44 10.01 15.51
C HIS A 73 -3.74 9.05 14.36
N ALA A 74 -4.56 9.44 13.38
CA ALA A 74 -4.82 8.61 12.21
C ALA A 74 -3.58 8.49 11.31
N LEU A 75 -3.49 7.40 10.56
CA LEU A 75 -2.43 7.20 9.56
C LEU A 75 -2.52 8.25 8.45
N HIS A 76 -1.37 8.78 8.05
CA HIS A 76 -1.29 9.65 6.88
C HIS A 76 -1.40 8.85 5.58
N SER A 77 -2.10 9.42 4.62
CA SER A 77 -2.33 8.90 3.26
C SER A 77 -1.40 9.49 2.21
N LYS A 78 -0.54 10.44 2.59
CA LYS A 78 0.44 11.05 1.69
C LYS A 78 1.83 10.80 2.25
N PHE A 79 2.77 10.45 1.38
CA PHE A 79 4.15 10.14 1.75
C PHE A 79 5.11 10.65 0.68
N HIS A 80 6.33 10.97 1.09
CA HIS A 80 7.38 11.35 0.14
C HIS A 80 7.80 10.13 -0.68
N PHE A 81 7.79 10.21 -2.02
CA PHE A 81 8.05 9.04 -2.88
C PHE A 81 9.41 8.39 -2.62
N HIS A 82 10.44 9.20 -2.38
CA HIS A 82 11.80 8.71 -2.22
C HIS A 82 12.12 8.18 -0.81
N THR A 83 11.59 8.82 0.24
CA THR A 83 11.96 8.50 1.62
C THR A 83 10.87 7.71 2.35
N GLY A 84 9.62 7.78 1.89
CA GLY A 84 8.45 7.20 2.58
C GLY A 84 8.10 7.91 3.88
N GLU A 85 8.64 9.10 4.11
CA GLU A 85 8.39 9.92 5.30
C GLU A 85 7.09 10.73 5.17
N GLU A 86 6.57 11.18 6.30
CA GLU A 86 5.42 12.06 6.38
C GLU A 86 5.75 13.45 5.78
N ILE A 87 4.84 14.01 4.99
CA ILE A 87 5.07 15.27 4.25
C ILE A 87 4.64 16.50 5.03
N TYR A 88 3.60 16.38 5.86
CA TYR A 88 3.00 17.51 6.55
C TYR A 88 2.98 17.27 8.07
N PRO A 89 3.38 18.27 8.87
CA PRO A 89 3.08 18.28 10.30
C PRO A 89 1.56 18.30 10.54
N ASP A 90 1.13 17.68 11.63
CA ASP A 90 -0.27 17.32 11.94
C ASP A 90 -1.29 18.47 11.88
N ASP A 91 -0.86 19.72 12.03
CA ASP A 91 -1.74 20.90 12.04
C ASP A 91 -2.36 21.24 10.67
N PHE A 92 -1.86 20.70 9.56
CA PHE A 92 -2.29 21.07 8.21
C PHE A 92 -3.05 19.99 7.43
N HIS A 93 -3.23 18.77 7.97
CA HIS A 93 -3.86 17.65 7.24
C HIS A 93 -5.17 17.18 7.89
N ASN A 94 -6.23 17.95 7.65
CA ASN A 94 -7.51 17.79 8.33
C ASN A 94 -8.55 16.97 7.53
N HIS A 95 -8.14 15.83 6.97
CA HIS A 95 -9.08 14.93 6.29
C HIS A 95 -8.89 13.47 6.72
N LEU A 96 -9.97 12.92 7.27
CA LEU A 96 -10.12 11.55 7.74
C LEU A 96 -9.78 10.56 6.60
N GLN A 97 -8.59 9.97 6.64
CA GLN A 97 -8.10 9.02 5.62
C GLN A 97 -8.29 7.54 6.04
N ILE A 98 -9.22 7.28 6.98
CA ILE A 98 -9.56 5.92 7.43
C ILE A 98 -10.13 5.08 6.27
N ASP A 99 -10.80 5.73 5.32
CA ASP A 99 -11.30 5.10 4.10
C ASP A 99 -10.17 4.49 3.27
N VAL A 100 -8.99 5.14 3.23
CA VAL A 100 -7.82 4.65 2.48
C VAL A 100 -7.23 3.40 3.13
N VAL A 101 -7.22 3.32 4.47
CA VAL A 101 -6.81 2.10 5.19
C VAL A 101 -7.78 0.96 4.87
N SER A 102 -9.08 1.24 4.89
CA SER A 102 -10.12 0.27 4.55
C SER A 102 -9.98 -0.23 3.11
N LEU A 103 -9.76 0.69 2.16
CA LEU A 103 -9.53 0.39 0.75
C LEU A 103 -8.29 -0.50 0.55
N TYR A 104 -7.18 -0.18 1.23
CA TYR A 104 -5.97 -0.98 1.19
C TYR A 104 -6.23 -2.41 1.69
N ILE A 105 -6.95 -2.58 2.81
CA ILE A 105 -7.26 -3.90 3.35
C ILE A 105 -8.14 -4.71 2.38
N ILE A 106 -9.14 -4.09 1.76
CA ILE A 106 -10.01 -4.76 0.78
C ILE A 106 -9.16 -5.31 -0.38
N PHE A 107 -8.31 -4.49 -0.98
CA PHE A 107 -7.45 -4.93 -2.08
C PHE A 107 -6.37 -5.91 -1.62
N LEU A 108 -5.81 -5.73 -0.43
CA LEU A 108 -4.86 -6.66 0.16
C LEU A 108 -5.47 -8.07 0.22
N VAL A 109 -6.68 -8.21 0.77
CA VAL A 109 -7.39 -9.50 0.86
C VAL A 109 -7.60 -10.09 -0.53
N GLN A 110 -8.09 -9.31 -1.50
CA GLN A 110 -8.30 -9.80 -2.86
C GLN A 110 -7.01 -10.27 -3.54
N ILE A 111 -5.93 -9.52 -3.35
CA ILE A 111 -4.61 -9.81 -3.94
C ILE A 111 -4.01 -11.08 -3.31
N ILE A 112 -4.07 -11.25 -1.98
CA ILE A 112 -3.57 -12.48 -1.33
C ILE A 112 -4.42 -13.70 -1.71
N THR A 113 -5.74 -13.55 -1.82
CA THR A 113 -6.63 -14.64 -2.27
C THR A 113 -6.34 -15.04 -3.71
N SER A 114 -5.82 -14.14 -4.55
CA SER A 114 -5.38 -14.49 -5.91
C SER A 114 -4.10 -15.34 -5.98
N GLY A 115 -3.40 -15.50 -4.85
CA GLY A 115 -2.15 -16.27 -4.74
C GLY A 115 -0.88 -15.41 -4.68
N LEU A 116 -0.99 -14.08 -4.71
CA LEU A 116 0.16 -13.18 -4.53
C LEU A 116 0.50 -13.02 -3.05
N GLN A 117 1.75 -13.26 -2.66
CA GLN A 117 2.19 -13.15 -1.28
C GLN A 117 2.59 -11.70 -0.96
N ILE A 118 1.72 -10.94 -0.28
CA ILE A 118 2.05 -9.58 0.18
C ILE A 118 2.69 -9.61 1.58
N ILE A 119 2.05 -10.27 2.53
CA ILE A 119 2.49 -10.39 3.92
C ILE A 119 3.06 -11.79 4.15
N TYR A 120 4.26 -11.87 4.71
CA TYR A 120 4.89 -13.12 5.12
C TYR A 120 5.86 -12.84 6.26
N THR A 121 5.89 -13.74 7.23
CA THR A 121 6.88 -13.71 8.31
C THR A 121 8.05 -14.60 7.90
N ARG A 122 9.29 -14.12 8.09
CA ARG A 122 10.49 -14.97 7.96
C ARG A 122 10.45 -16.02 9.08
N GLY A 123 9.77 -17.14 8.87
CA GLY A 123 9.55 -18.13 9.91
C GLY A 123 9.09 -19.51 9.47
N THR A 124 9.16 -19.85 8.18
CA THR A 124 8.91 -21.23 7.72
C THR A 124 9.84 -21.59 6.56
N THR A 125 11.14 -21.67 6.84
CA THR A 125 11.99 -22.64 6.14
C THR A 125 11.50 -24.02 6.56
N LYS A 126 10.75 -24.70 5.68
CA LYS A 126 10.64 -26.15 5.76
C LYS A 126 12.05 -26.70 5.51
N SER A 127 12.69 -27.20 6.57
CA SER A 127 13.82 -28.12 6.48
C SER A 127 13.36 -29.45 5.90
#